data_AF-A0A9E0KV21-F1
#
_entry.id   AF-A0A9E0KV21-F1
#
_cell.length_a   1.000
_cell.length_b   1.000
_cell.length_c   1.000
_cell.angle_alpha   90.00
_cell.angle_beta   90.00
_cell.angle_gamma   90.00
#
_symmetry.space_group_name_H-M   'P 1'
#
loop_
_entity.id
_entity.type
_entity.pdbx_description
1 polymer ?
#
loop_
_entity_poly.entity_id
_entity_poly.type
_entity_poly.pdbx_seq_one_letter_code
_entity_poly.pdbx_strand_id
1 'polypeptide(L)'
;AVMIVNKMLPFFEALGPFWVLALVYGVVSFLTEMISNNAVALLFTPIALSIADQMGVDARPFVVAVMFGASASFATPIGYQTNTFVYSAGGYKFMDFLKIGTPINILLFLVSVLLIPYFWPF
;
A
#
# COMPACT_ATOMS: atom_id res chain seq x y z
N ALA A 1 14.63 -7.40 18.89
CA ALA A 1 14.62 -6.61 17.65
C ALA A 1 15.65 -7.14 16.64
N VAL A 2 16.97 -7.06 16.93
CA VAL A 2 18.06 -7.47 16.02
C VAL A 2 17.97 -8.94 15.54
N MET A 3 17.55 -9.86 16.41
CA MET A 3 17.43 -11.29 16.05
C MET A 3 16.26 -11.61 15.09
N ILE A 4 15.23 -10.76 15.06
CA ILE A 4 14.11 -10.87 14.12
C ILE A 4 14.55 -10.33 12.76
N VAL A 5 15.22 -9.18 12.76
CA VAL A 5 15.78 -8.55 11.55
C VAL A 5 16.74 -9.50 10.83
N ASN A 6 17.65 -10.16 11.55
CA ASN A 6 18.60 -11.12 10.95
C ASN A 6 17.94 -12.37 10.36
N LYS A 7 16.74 -12.75 10.80
CA LYS A 7 15.97 -13.85 10.18
C LYS A 7 15.20 -13.41 8.95
N MET A 8 14.92 -12.10 8.79
CA MET A 8 14.21 -11.55 7.64
C MET A 8 15.15 -11.10 6.52
N LEU A 9 16.42 -10.81 6.81
CA LEU A 9 17.44 -10.45 5.81
C LEU A 9 17.53 -11.43 4.62
N PRO A 10 17.59 -12.77 4.80
CA PRO A 10 17.65 -13.69 3.68
C PRO A 10 16.37 -13.70 2.83
N PHE A 11 15.22 -13.36 3.44
CA PHE A 11 13.94 -13.23 2.73
C PHE A 11 13.90 -11.96 1.88
N PHE A 12 14.46 -10.85 2.37
CA PHE A 12 14.61 -9.60 1.61
C PHE A 12 15.73 -9.64 0.56
N GLU A 13 16.79 -10.43 0.77
CA GLU A 13 17.81 -10.68 -0.26
C GLU A 13 17.28 -11.62 -1.36
N ALA A 14 16.43 -12.60 -1.02
CA ALA A 14 15.79 -13.48 -1.99
C ALA A 14 14.63 -12.81 -2.75
N LEU A 15 13.87 -11.93 -2.09
CA LEU A 15 12.84 -11.10 -2.71
C LEU A 15 13.47 -9.78 -3.12
N GLY A 16 13.91 -9.68 -4.38
CA GLY A 16 14.42 -8.42 -4.93
C GLY A 16 13.47 -7.23 -4.66
N PRO A 17 13.99 -5.98 -4.69
CA PRO A 17 13.28 -4.79 -4.22
C PRO A 17 11.91 -4.57 -4.87
N PHE A 18 11.71 -5.11 -6.07
CA PHE A 18 10.41 -5.22 -6.73
C PHE A 18 9.33 -5.90 -5.89
N TRP A 19 9.62 -7.07 -5.32
CA TRP A 19 8.65 -7.84 -4.54
C TRP A 19 8.39 -7.21 -3.16
N VAL A 20 9.41 -6.58 -2.59
CA VAL A 20 9.26 -5.82 -1.35
C VAL A 20 8.37 -4.61 -1.58
N LEU A 21 8.52 -3.90 -2.71
CA LEU A 21 7.64 -2.81 -3.11
C LEU A 21 6.19 -3.31 -3.28
N ALA A 22 6.00 -4.45 -3.94
CA ALA A 22 4.68 -5.07 -4.09
C ALA A 22 4.04 -5.40 -2.74
N LEU A 23 4.81 -5.95 -1.81
CA LEU A 23 4.34 -6.24 -0.46
C LEU A 23 3.97 -4.97 0.30
N VAL A 24 4.83 -3.94 0.27
CA VAL A 24 4.58 -2.65 0.92
C VAL A 24 3.30 -2.02 0.38
N TYR A 25 3.16 -1.91 -0.94
CA TYR A 25 1.94 -1.39 -1.55
C TYR A 25 0.71 -2.20 -1.10
N GLY A 26 0.78 -3.53 -1.17
CA GLY A 26 -0.34 -4.42 -0.86
C GLY A 26 -0.80 -4.27 0.59
N VAL A 27 0.13 -4.23 1.54
CA VAL A 27 -0.18 -4.02 2.97
C VAL A 27 -0.78 -2.65 3.20
N VAL A 28 -0.21 -1.60 2.61
CA VAL A 28 -0.70 -0.22 2.74
C VAL A 28 -2.11 -0.11 2.16
N SER A 29 -2.36 -0.61 0.95
CA SER A 29 -3.66 -0.58 0.29
C SER A 29 -4.70 -1.37 1.08
N PHE A 30 -4.34 -2.53 1.63
CA PHE A 30 -5.24 -3.30 2.48
C PHE A 30 -5.60 -2.56 3.77
N LEU A 31 -4.61 -1.95 4.45
CA LEU A 31 -4.85 -1.23 5.70
C LEU A 31 -5.62 0.07 5.50
N THR A 32 -5.49 0.73 4.35
CA THR A 32 -6.24 1.96 4.04
C THR A 32 -7.74 1.74 3.83
N GLU A 33 -8.16 0.48 3.68
CA GLU A 33 -9.58 0.11 3.69
C GLU A 33 -10.14 0.03 5.13
N MET A 34 -9.28 -0.08 6.14
CA MET A 34 -9.68 -0.24 7.54
C MET A 34 -9.49 1.02 8.38
N ILE A 35 -8.49 1.83 8.02
CA ILE A 35 -8.05 3.01 8.78
C ILE A 35 -7.94 4.19 7.79
N SER A 36 -7.93 5.43 8.29
CA SER A 36 -7.79 6.61 7.43
C SER A 36 -6.48 6.62 6.63
N ASN A 37 -6.59 7.00 5.36
CA ASN A 37 -5.46 7.12 4.42
C ASN A 37 -4.27 7.88 5.01
N ASN A 38 -4.54 9.00 5.68
CA ASN A 38 -3.50 9.82 6.30
C ASN A 38 -2.77 9.08 7.41
N ALA A 39 -3.47 8.31 8.25
CA ALA A 39 -2.83 7.56 9.32
C ALA A 39 -1.93 6.44 8.78
N VAL A 40 -2.40 5.71 7.76
CA VAL A 40 -1.60 4.66 7.11
C VAL A 40 -0.36 5.27 6.45
N ALA A 41 -0.50 6.38 5.71
CA ALA A 41 0.63 7.05 5.08
C ALA A 41 1.69 7.52 6.10
N LEU A 42 1.25 8.13 7.20
CA LEU A 42 2.14 8.62 8.27
C LEU A 42 2.89 7.47 8.96
N LEU A 43 2.24 6.32 9.13
CA LEU A 43 2.84 5.14 9.75
C LEU A 43 3.80 4.41 8.81
N PHE A 44 3.45 4.26 7.54
CA PHE A 44 4.23 3.45 6.59
C PHE A 44 5.35 4.21 5.89
N THR A 45 5.30 5.54 5.79
CA THR A 45 6.41 6.32 5.20
C THR A 45 7.76 6.07 5.92
N PRO A 46 7.88 6.18 7.26
CA PRO A 46 9.15 5.91 7.93
C PRO A 46 9.58 4.44 7.84
N ILE A 47 8.62 3.51 7.73
CA ILE A 47 8.90 2.08 7.50
C ILE A 47 9.48 1.88 6.09
N ALA A 48 8.90 2.51 5.07
CA ALA A 48 9.39 2.47 3.69
C ALA A 48 10.82 3.03 3.57
N LEU A 49 11.10 4.16 4.22
CA LEU A 49 12.46 4.72 4.31
C LEU A 49 13.45 3.73 4.95
N SER A 50 13.05 3.07 6.05
CA SER A 50 13.89 2.10 6.75
C SER A 50 14.11 0.81 5.96
N ILE A 51 13.15 0.41 5.13
CA ILE A 51 13.27 -0.75 4.23
C ILE A 51 14.30 -0.44 3.14
N ALA A 52 14.19 0.73 2.50
CA ALA A 52 15.11 1.14 1.46
C ALA A 52 16.56 1.24 1.95
N ASP A 53 16.75 1.82 3.15
CA ASP A 53 18.06 1.90 3.82
C ASP A 53 18.66 0.50 4.09
N GLN A 54 17.87 -0.43 4.63
CA GLN A 54 18.30 -1.82 4.86
C GLN A 54 18.62 -2.58 3.57
N MET A 55 17.95 -2.27 2.47
CA MET A 55 18.18 -2.88 1.16
C MET A 55 19.31 -2.18 0.37
N GLY A 56 19.79 -1.02 0.84
CA GLY A 56 20.82 -0.23 0.14
C GLY A 56 20.35 0.36 -1.20
N VAL A 57 19.06 0.67 -1.32
CA VAL A 57 18.41 1.15 -2.56
C VAL A 57 17.77 2.52 -2.35
N ASP A 58 17.40 3.19 -3.44
CA ASP A 58 16.65 4.43 -3.42
C ASP A 58 15.30 4.25 -2.69
N ALA A 59 14.96 5.20 -1.83
CA ALA A 59 13.74 5.16 -1.04
C ALA A 59 12.50 5.69 -1.79
N ARG A 60 12.70 6.49 -2.85
CA ARG A 60 11.61 7.08 -3.66
C ARG A 60 10.58 6.05 -4.14
N PRO A 61 10.95 4.86 -4.66
CA PRO A 61 9.98 3.88 -5.14
C PRO A 61 9.07 3.40 -4.01
N PHE A 62 9.61 3.17 -2.82
CA PHE A 62 8.84 2.72 -1.66
C PHE A 62 7.94 3.81 -1.10
N VAL A 63 8.43 5.05 -1.01
CA VAL A 63 7.62 6.19 -0.56
C VAL A 63 6.46 6.44 -1.52
N VAL A 64 6.71 6.40 -2.82
CA VAL A 64 5.66 6.51 -3.85
C VAL A 64 4.67 5.35 -3.74
N ALA A 65 5.14 4.12 -3.50
CA ALA A 65 4.26 2.98 -3.26
C ALA A 65 3.35 3.17 -2.05
N VAL A 66 3.85 3.75 -0.96
CA VAL A 66 3.03 4.13 0.20
C VAL A 66 2.00 5.20 -0.17
N MET A 67 2.40 6.23 -0.91
CA MET A 67 1.48 7.32 -1.32
C MET A 67 0.31 6.81 -2.16
N PHE A 68 0.58 5.97 -3.16
CA PHE A 68 -0.46 5.39 -4.01
C PHE A 68 -1.29 4.34 -3.25
N GLY A 69 -0.63 3.44 -2.50
CA GLY A 69 -1.30 2.42 -1.72
C GLY A 69 -2.26 3.02 -0.68
N ALA A 70 -1.84 4.07 0.03
CA ALA A 70 -2.66 4.73 1.05
C ALA A 70 -3.81 5.54 0.43
N SER A 71 -3.81 5.74 -0.89
CA SER A 71 -4.92 6.40 -1.61
C SER A 71 -5.91 5.40 -2.19
N ALA A 72 -5.57 4.11 -2.22
CA ALA A 72 -6.37 3.04 -2.82
C ALA A 72 -7.41 2.47 -1.83
N SER A 73 -8.36 3.32 -1.42
CA SER A 73 -9.47 3.00 -0.50
C SER A 73 -10.80 2.99 -1.26
N PHE A 74 -11.07 1.91 -1.99
CA PHE A 74 -12.23 1.78 -2.87
C PHE A 74 -13.16 0.61 -2.48
N ALA A 75 -12.64 -0.40 -1.78
CA ALA A 75 -13.35 -1.64 -1.47
C ALA A 75 -14.22 -1.54 -0.22
N THR A 76 -14.08 -0.47 0.57
CA THR A 76 -14.84 -0.26 1.80
C THR A 76 -15.40 1.17 1.93
N PRO A 77 -16.52 1.32 2.66
CA PRO A 77 -17.11 2.62 2.94
C PRO A 77 -16.46 3.36 4.12
N ILE A 78 -15.57 2.71 4.88
CA ILE A 78 -15.05 3.20 6.17
C ILE A 78 -13.71 3.94 5.98
N GLY A 79 -12.86 3.47 5.07
CA GLY A 79 -11.50 3.99 4.91
C GLY A 79 -11.43 5.47 4.50
N TYR A 80 -12.50 6.03 3.92
CA TYR A 80 -12.53 7.41 3.45
C TYR A 80 -13.87 8.12 3.63
N GLN A 81 -13.82 9.40 4.03
CA GLN A 81 -15.01 10.18 4.43
C GLN A 81 -16.06 10.29 3.30
N THR A 82 -15.63 10.48 2.05
CA THR A 82 -16.56 10.56 0.93
C THR A 82 -17.26 9.22 0.69
N ASN A 83 -16.55 8.09 0.79
CA ASN A 83 -17.16 6.75 0.67
C ASN A 83 -18.21 6.54 1.77
N THR A 84 -17.95 7.01 2.99
CA THR A 84 -18.92 6.98 4.10
C THR A 84 -20.16 7.83 3.82
N PHE A 85 -19.98 8.98 3.15
CA PHE A 85 -21.08 9.87 2.80
C PHE A 85 -22.03 9.22 1.77
N VAL A 86 -21.50 8.65 0.68
CA VAL A 86 -22.35 7.92 -0.29
C VAL A 86 -22.92 6.62 0.26
N TYR A 87 -22.23 5.96 1.18
CA TYR A 87 -22.77 4.79 1.88
C TYR A 87 -24.03 5.14 2.69
N SER A 88 -24.02 6.26 3.43
CA SER A 88 -25.15 6.68 4.25
C SER A 88 -26.23 7.43 3.46
N ALA A 89 -25.87 8.45 2.70
CA ALA A 89 -26.82 9.32 1.99
C ALA A 89 -27.24 8.78 0.61
N GLY A 90 -26.39 7.96 -0.03
CA GLY A 90 -26.64 7.41 -1.37
C GLY A 90 -27.34 6.04 -1.38
N GLY A 91 -27.56 5.42 -0.21
CA GLY A 91 -28.23 4.13 -0.11
C GLY A 91 -27.42 2.93 -0.64
N TYR A 92 -26.10 3.09 -0.79
CA TYR A 92 -25.21 2.00 -1.21
C TYR A 92 -25.07 0.96 -0.11
N LYS A 93 -24.90 -0.31 -0.49
CA LYS A 93 -24.61 -1.41 0.43
C LYS A 93 -23.11 -1.64 0.51
N PHE A 94 -22.65 -2.20 1.63
CA PHE A 94 -21.23 -2.55 1.80
C PHE A 94 -20.71 -3.46 0.67
N MET A 95 -21.54 -4.40 0.19
CA MET A 95 -21.19 -5.28 -0.92
C MET A 95 -21.02 -4.57 -2.26
N ASP A 96 -21.58 -3.37 -2.44
CA ASP A 96 -21.40 -2.61 -3.68
C ASP A 96 -19.96 -2.09 -3.77
N PHE A 97 -19.40 -1.64 -2.63
CA PHE A 97 -17.99 -1.25 -2.51
C PHE A 97 -17.05 -2.42 -2.74
N LEU A 98 -17.28 -3.57 -2.08
CA LEU A 98 -16.40 -4.73 -2.29
C LEU A 98 -16.40 -5.22 -3.74
N LYS A 99 -17.57 -5.27 -4.40
CA LYS A 99 -17.70 -5.76 -5.78
C LYS A 99 -16.99 -4.87 -6.80
N ILE A 100 -17.06 -3.55 -6.64
CA ILE A 100 -16.51 -2.59 -7.61
C ILE A 100 -15.08 -2.18 -7.22
N GLY A 101 -14.86 -1.93 -5.94
CA GLY A 101 -13.59 -1.47 -5.40
C GLY A 101 -12.49 -2.52 -5.43
N THR A 102 -12.80 -3.80 -5.15
CA THR A 102 -11.75 -4.85 -5.14
C THR A 102 -11.08 -5.02 -6.52
N PRO A 103 -11.82 -5.12 -7.65
CA PRO A 103 -11.20 -5.13 -8.97
C PRO A 103 -10.35 -3.89 -9.26
N ILE A 104 -10.81 -2.71 -8.84
CA ILE A 104 -10.07 -1.45 -9.03
C ILE A 104 -8.77 -1.44 -8.20
N ASN A 105 -8.82 -1.90 -6.95
CA ASN A 105 -7.63 -2.03 -6.09
C ASN A 105 -6.61 -2.98 -6.70
N ILE A 106 -7.04 -4.12 -7.23
CA ILE A 106 -6.15 -5.08 -7.90
C ILE A 106 -5.53 -4.46 -9.14
N LEU A 107 -6.32 -3.73 -9.95
CA LEU A 107 -5.79 -3.03 -11.12
C LEU A 107 -4.74 -1.98 -10.72
N LEU A 108 -5.04 -1.15 -9.73
CA LEU A 108 -4.11 -0.13 -9.23
C LEU A 108 -2.85 -0.76 -8.61
N PHE A 109 -2.99 -1.89 -7.92
CA PHE A 109 -1.86 -2.68 -7.41
C PHE A 109 -0.94 -3.09 -8.56
N LEU A 110 -1.48 -3.74 -9.59
CA LEU A 110 -0.69 -4.22 -10.72
C LEU A 110 -0.01 -3.07 -11.45
N VAL A 111 -0.75 -2.01 -11.76
CA VAL A 111 -0.22 -0.83 -12.47
C VAL A 111 0.87 -0.13 -11.64
N SER A 112 0.64 0.09 -10.35
CA SER A 112 1.60 0.77 -9.48
C SER A 112 2.87 -0.04 -9.30
N VAL A 113 2.74 -1.33 -9.01
CA VAL A 113 3.90 -2.22 -8.81
C VAL A 113 4.77 -2.32 -10.07
N LEU A 114 4.17 -2.26 -11.26
CA LEU A 114 4.91 -2.28 -12.52
C LEU A 114 5.51 -0.92 -12.90
N LEU A 115 4.77 0.19 -12.72
CA LEU A 115 5.18 1.51 -13.19
C LEU A 115 6.09 2.26 -12.22
N ILE A 116 5.91 2.10 -10.90
CA ILE A 116 6.75 2.79 -9.92
C ILE A 116 8.24 2.49 -10.15
N PRO A 117 8.70 1.23 -10.24
CA PRO A 117 10.12 0.94 -10.49
C PRO A 117 10.60 1.39 -11.89
N TYR A 118 9.68 1.56 -12.85
CA TYR A 118 10.01 2.09 -14.18
C TYR A 118 10.35 3.59 -14.13
N PHE A 119 9.61 4.37 -13.34
CA PHE A 119 9.85 5.82 -13.18
C PHE A 119 10.87 6.14 -12.09
N TRP A 120 10.89 5.34 -11.03
CA TRP A 120 11.84 5.43 -9.92
C TRP A 120 12.51 4.07 -9.74
N PRO A 121 13.67 3.84 -10.38
CA PRO A 121 14.46 2.66 -10.13
C PRO A 121 14.93 2.60 -8.67
N PHE A 122 15.12 1.38 -8.18
CA PHE A 122 15.72 1.09 -6.87
C PHE A 122 17.21 1.42 -6.87
#